data_AF-A0A268P1H7-F1
#
_entry.id   AF-A0A268P1H7-F1
#
_cell.length_a   1.000
_cell.length_b   1.000
_cell.length_c   1.000
_cell.angle_alpha   90.00
_cell.angle_beta   90.00
_cell.angle_gamma   90.00
#
_symmetry.space_group_name_H-M   'P 1'
#
loop_
_entity.id
_entity.type
_entity.pdbx_description
1 polymer ?
#
loop_
_entity_poly.entity_id
_entity_poly.type
_entity_poly.pdbx_seq_one_letter_code
_entity_poly.pdbx_strand_id
1 'polypeptide(L)'
;MNIDNTIYILHCMSPVHVGAGQGVGAIDMPMIREKVTQWPYIPGSSVKGVHREYFRSRNYDHEWMGAAFGIPGAGGTEIVSEGSDFNGNAGALVMSDARMLAFPVASGHGTFAYVTCPLVLKRLYRDLQATTVFDKTQKVIDVIAKIADMKLQNDCGLVYYESIIWENNEDSKKVILEEFDVKVEHEQDFSNLVDWIAKVSFPQDKISQTMFKERVILVSDEAFQYFVTMCSEVVPRIRIKEGVKIVEQGALWNEEYLPVESILYGIIWCDPSPNLSKQEVHKRLMKPFSNQIFLQIGGNATVGKGRVRCSYVQEESL
;
A
#
# COMPACT_ATOMS: atom_id res chain seq x y z
N MET A 1 -14.06 -21.59 11.99
CA MET A 1 -14.48 -20.34 12.64
C MET A 1 -13.70 -19.24 11.96
N ASN A 2 -14.29 -18.62 10.93
CA ASN A 2 -13.60 -17.58 10.19
C ASN A 2 -13.47 -16.35 11.08
N ILE A 3 -12.22 -15.99 11.32
CA ILE A 3 -11.86 -14.82 12.10
C ILE A 3 -11.96 -13.65 11.14
N ASP A 4 -12.69 -12.61 11.55
CA ASP A 4 -12.96 -11.36 10.84
C ASP A 4 -11.68 -10.50 10.62
N ASN A 5 -10.74 -11.04 9.87
CA ASN A 5 -9.58 -10.33 9.34
C ASN A 5 -10.05 -9.51 8.12
N THR A 6 -9.55 -8.29 7.97
CA THR A 6 -9.84 -7.47 6.78
C THR A 6 -8.56 -7.01 6.09
N ILE A 7 -8.68 -6.65 4.81
CA ILE A 7 -7.62 -6.01 4.05
C ILE A 7 -7.69 -4.51 4.28
N TYR A 8 -6.54 -3.88 4.51
CA TYR A 8 -6.39 -2.44 4.39
C TYR A 8 -5.61 -2.11 3.11
N ILE A 9 -5.98 -1.02 2.45
CA ILE A 9 -5.37 -0.55 1.19
C ILE A 9 -4.81 0.84 1.42
N LEU A 10 -3.57 1.06 1.02
CA LEU A 10 -2.86 2.33 1.12
C LEU A 10 -2.68 2.91 -0.29
N HIS A 11 -3.22 4.11 -0.52
CA HIS A 11 -2.99 4.89 -1.72
C HIS A 11 -2.11 6.11 -1.40
N CYS A 12 -0.95 6.18 -2.04
CA CYS A 12 0.03 7.25 -1.81
C CYS A 12 -0.42 8.54 -2.51
N MET A 13 -0.77 9.57 -1.74
CA MET A 13 -1.20 10.88 -2.26
C MET A 13 -0.04 11.88 -2.40
N SER A 14 1.15 11.48 -1.96
CA SER A 14 2.43 12.16 -2.14
C SER A 14 3.53 11.10 -2.10
N PRO A 15 4.75 11.37 -2.58
CA PRO A 15 5.83 10.39 -2.51
C PRO A 15 6.11 9.98 -1.05
N VAL A 16 6.32 8.69 -0.81
CA VAL A 16 6.45 8.11 0.53
C VAL A 16 7.88 7.62 0.75
N HIS A 17 8.51 7.98 1.87
CA HIS A 17 9.84 7.49 2.24
C HIS A 17 9.79 6.74 3.56
N VAL A 18 9.80 5.41 3.49
CA VAL A 18 10.08 4.55 4.63
C VAL A 18 11.51 4.05 4.48
N GLY A 19 12.46 4.70 5.15
CA GLY A 19 13.89 4.47 4.94
C GLY A 19 14.35 3.09 5.44
N ALA A 20 15.28 2.47 4.70
CA ALA A 20 15.97 1.24 5.10
C ALA A 20 17.24 1.50 5.94
N GLY A 21 17.47 2.75 6.35
CA GLY A 21 18.74 3.23 6.89
C GLY A 21 19.61 3.85 5.79
N GLN A 22 20.91 3.96 6.05
CA GLN A 22 21.87 4.46 5.05
C GLN A 22 22.24 3.34 4.07
N GLY A 23 22.15 3.65 2.78
CA GLY A 23 22.57 2.79 1.69
C GLY A 23 24.10 2.80 1.51
N VAL A 24 24.64 1.72 0.96
CA VAL A 24 26.05 1.59 0.55
C VAL A 24 26.23 1.71 -0.98
N GLY A 25 25.15 2.02 -1.70
CA GLY A 25 25.12 2.11 -3.17
C GLY A 25 25.01 3.56 -3.68
N ALA A 26 24.47 3.72 -4.89
CA ALA A 26 24.28 5.04 -5.52
C ALA A 26 23.20 5.91 -4.84
N ILE A 27 22.37 5.30 -3.99
CA ILE A 27 21.32 5.94 -3.23
C ILE A 27 21.75 5.94 -1.76
N ASP A 28 21.98 7.13 -1.20
CA ASP A 28 22.40 7.31 0.19
C ASP A 28 21.29 6.93 1.18
N MET A 29 20.04 7.24 0.83
CA MET A 29 18.86 7.00 1.66
C MET A 29 17.81 6.21 0.87
N PRO A 30 18.00 4.88 0.71
CA PRO A 30 17.06 4.03 0.00
C PRO A 30 15.77 3.83 0.80
N MET A 31 14.66 3.64 0.10
CA MET A 31 13.43 3.18 0.73
C MET A 31 13.51 1.68 1.02
N ILE A 32 12.67 1.20 1.92
CA ILE A 32 12.63 -0.21 2.31
C ILE A 32 12.01 -1.06 1.20
N ARG A 33 12.68 -2.19 0.91
CA ARG A 33 12.31 -3.14 -0.14
C ARG A 33 12.35 -4.56 0.40
N GLU A 34 11.49 -5.41 -0.13
CA GLU A 34 11.51 -6.85 0.14
C GLU A 34 12.84 -7.45 -0.33
N LYS A 35 13.45 -8.33 0.47
CA LYS A 35 14.80 -8.82 0.14
C LYS A 35 14.86 -9.62 -1.16
N VAL A 36 13.82 -10.40 -1.48
CA VAL A 36 13.83 -11.32 -2.63
C VAL A 36 13.37 -10.64 -3.92
N THR A 37 12.21 -9.97 -3.88
CA THR A 37 11.61 -9.30 -5.05
C THR A 37 12.17 -7.90 -5.26
N GLN A 38 12.81 -7.28 -4.25
CA GLN A 38 13.18 -5.87 -4.27
C GLN A 38 11.98 -4.92 -4.42
N TRP A 39 10.75 -5.39 -4.24
CA TRP A 39 9.57 -4.53 -4.29
C TRP A 39 9.49 -3.66 -3.04
N PRO A 40 9.17 -2.36 -3.16
CA PRO A 40 8.90 -1.50 -2.02
C PRO A 40 7.75 -2.06 -1.20
N TYR A 41 7.82 -1.88 0.11
CA TYR A 41 6.73 -2.21 1.00
C TYR A 41 6.72 -1.24 2.17
N ILE A 42 5.62 -1.20 2.92
CA ILE A 42 5.55 -0.44 4.17
C ILE A 42 5.46 -1.45 5.32
N PRO A 43 6.43 -1.48 6.25
CA PRO A 43 6.40 -2.42 7.37
C PRO A 43 5.14 -2.29 8.20
N GLY A 44 4.62 -3.41 8.68
CA GLY A 44 3.45 -3.45 9.56
C GLY A 44 3.66 -2.68 10.85
N SER A 45 4.91 -2.58 11.33
CA SER A 45 5.29 -1.72 12.46
C SER A 45 5.12 -0.22 12.14
N SER A 46 5.49 0.21 10.93
CA SER A 46 5.27 1.59 10.46
C SER A 46 3.77 1.88 10.32
N VAL A 47 3.01 0.97 9.68
CA VAL A 47 1.55 1.12 9.55
C VAL A 47 0.90 1.18 10.93
N LYS A 48 1.19 0.22 11.81
CA LYS A 48 0.64 0.14 13.18
C LYS A 48 1.00 1.37 14.03
N GLY A 49 2.25 1.85 13.94
CA GLY A 49 2.69 3.04 14.66
C GLY A 49 1.93 4.30 14.25
N VAL A 50 1.71 4.49 12.95
CA VAL A 50 0.95 5.63 12.42
C VAL A 50 -0.54 5.53 12.80
N HIS A 51 -1.12 4.32 12.79
CA HIS A 51 -2.49 4.12 13.27
C HIS A 51 -2.62 4.41 14.76
N ARG A 52 -1.64 3.99 15.58
CA ARG A 52 -1.60 4.32 17.01
C ARG A 52 -1.65 5.83 17.22
N GLU A 53 -0.83 6.59 16.50
CA GLU A 53 -0.84 8.05 16.60
C GLU A 53 -2.16 8.65 16.13
N TYR A 54 -2.71 8.18 15.02
CA TYR A 54 -3.99 8.66 14.48
C TYR A 54 -5.16 8.46 15.47
N PHE A 55 -5.26 7.29 16.11
CA PHE A 55 -6.31 7.04 17.10
C PHE A 55 -6.06 7.82 18.40
N ARG A 56 -4.80 7.97 18.81
CA ARG A 56 -4.42 8.83 19.95
C ARG A 56 -4.84 10.28 19.71
N SER A 57 -4.55 10.84 18.54
CA SER A 57 -4.90 12.23 18.21
C SER A 57 -6.41 12.49 18.10
N ARG A 58 -7.22 11.42 18.06
CA ARG A 58 -8.69 11.46 18.09
C ARG A 58 -9.29 11.12 19.45
N ASN A 59 -8.48 11.10 20.50
CA ASN A 59 -8.91 10.88 21.88
C ASN A 59 -9.65 9.55 22.08
N TYR A 60 -9.23 8.48 21.38
CA TYR A 60 -9.67 7.13 21.75
C TYR A 60 -9.25 6.82 23.19
N ASP A 61 -10.11 6.14 23.93
CA ASP A 61 -9.88 5.90 25.36
C ASP A 61 -8.64 5.03 25.62
N HIS A 62 -8.02 5.24 26.78
CA HIS A 62 -6.77 4.58 27.15
C HIS A 62 -6.91 3.05 27.19
N GLU A 63 -8.09 2.53 27.53
CA GLU A 63 -8.35 1.10 27.59
C GLU A 63 -8.38 0.49 26.18
N TRP A 64 -9.06 1.13 25.23
CA TRP A 64 -9.06 0.73 23.82
C TRP A 64 -7.65 0.85 23.22
N MET A 65 -6.96 1.96 23.47
CA MET A 65 -5.59 2.19 22.99
C MET A 65 -4.62 1.12 23.49
N GLY A 66 -4.68 0.81 24.80
CA GLY A 66 -3.87 -0.23 25.42
C GLY A 66 -4.21 -1.63 24.91
N ALA A 67 -5.49 -1.93 24.70
CA ALA A 67 -5.92 -3.21 24.13
C ALA A 67 -5.47 -3.37 22.66
N ALA A 68 -5.56 -2.32 21.83
CA ALA A 68 -5.18 -2.38 20.43
C ALA A 68 -3.65 -2.40 20.23
N PHE A 69 -2.95 -1.45 20.86
CA PHE A 69 -1.53 -1.19 20.56
C PHE A 69 -0.56 -1.63 21.64
N GLY A 70 -1.06 -2.01 22.81
CA GLY A 70 -0.26 -2.39 23.97
C GLY A 70 0.11 -1.20 24.83
N ILE A 71 0.34 -1.47 26.11
CA ILE A 71 0.78 -0.52 27.14
C ILE A 71 2.24 -0.85 27.44
N PRO A 72 3.15 0.14 27.39
CA PRO A 72 4.53 -0.09 27.77
C PRO A 72 4.63 -0.51 29.24
N GLY A 73 5.54 -1.42 29.55
CA GLY A 73 5.88 -1.75 30.95
C GLY A 73 6.73 -0.67 31.62
N ALA A 74 7.05 -0.86 32.90
CA ALA A 74 7.97 0.00 33.64
C ALA A 74 9.29 0.20 32.86
N GLY A 75 9.56 1.45 32.45
CA GLY A 75 10.70 1.82 31.59
C GLY A 75 10.33 2.34 30.19
N GLY A 76 9.05 2.32 29.81
CA GLY A 76 8.58 3.02 28.60
C GLY A 76 8.41 4.53 28.80
N THR A 77 8.50 5.28 27.70
CA THR A 77 8.52 6.76 27.68
C THR A 77 7.14 7.43 27.74
N GLU A 78 6.06 6.69 27.99
CA GLU A 78 4.75 7.30 28.26
C GLU A 78 4.61 7.55 29.76
N ILE A 79 4.04 8.71 30.14
CA ILE A 79 3.87 9.16 31.53
C ILE A 79 3.03 8.10 32.28
N VAL A 80 3.71 7.19 32.96
CA VAL A 80 3.09 6.29 33.93
C VAL A 80 3.14 7.01 35.27
N SER A 81 1.99 7.15 35.91
CA SER A 81 1.88 7.65 37.27
C SER A 81 2.87 6.90 38.16
N GLU A 82 3.82 7.63 38.77
CA GLU A 82 4.80 7.06 39.69
C GLU A 82 4.08 6.22 40.77
N GLY A 83 4.50 4.96 40.93
CA GLY A 83 4.03 4.09 42.03
C GLY A 83 3.03 2.99 41.66
N SER A 84 2.87 2.63 40.39
CA SER A 84 2.08 1.46 39.99
C SER A 84 2.93 0.39 39.32
N ASP A 85 2.93 -0.84 39.87
CA ASP A 85 3.52 -2.05 39.28
C ASP A 85 2.76 -2.46 38.01
N PHE A 86 2.77 -1.63 36.97
CA PHE A 86 2.18 -1.98 35.68
C PHE A 86 3.12 -2.93 34.93
N ASN A 87 2.77 -4.21 34.99
CA ASN A 87 3.18 -5.16 33.95
C ASN A 87 2.59 -4.69 32.63
N GLY A 88 3.45 -4.26 31.69
CA GLY A 88 3.02 -3.90 30.33
C GLY A 88 2.31 -5.05 29.63
N ASN A 89 1.59 -4.75 28.55
CA ASN A 89 0.88 -5.77 27.78
C ASN A 89 1.12 -5.63 26.27
N ALA A 90 0.99 -6.75 25.56
CA ALA A 90 0.98 -6.76 24.11
C ALA A 90 -0.37 -6.24 23.58
N GLY A 91 -0.33 -5.43 22.52
CA GLY A 91 -1.53 -5.02 21.81
C GLY A 91 -2.08 -6.14 20.94
N ALA A 92 -3.39 -6.37 21.01
CA ALA A 92 -4.10 -7.40 20.27
C ALA A 92 -4.21 -7.10 18.77
N LEU A 93 -4.15 -5.83 18.35
CA LEU A 93 -4.27 -5.46 16.94
C LEU A 93 -2.97 -5.79 16.20
N VAL A 94 -3.08 -6.54 15.12
CA VAL A 94 -1.94 -6.86 14.26
C VAL A 94 -2.21 -6.31 12.86
N MET A 95 -1.21 -5.63 12.32
CA MET A 95 -1.21 -5.13 10.95
C MET A 95 0.01 -5.75 10.25
N SER A 96 -0.22 -6.47 9.16
CA SER A 96 0.87 -7.00 8.34
C SER A 96 1.64 -5.87 7.66
N ASP A 97 2.77 -6.22 7.06
CA ASP A 97 3.39 -5.39 6.02
C ASP A 97 2.41 -5.08 4.90
N ALA A 98 2.44 -3.83 4.39
CA ALA A 98 1.71 -3.41 3.21
C ALA A 98 2.57 -3.64 1.96
N ARG A 99 2.09 -4.47 1.05
CA ARG A 99 2.78 -4.94 -0.16
C ARG A 99 2.20 -4.30 -1.40
N MET A 100 2.99 -4.16 -2.46
CA MET A 100 2.52 -3.57 -3.73
C MET A 100 1.26 -4.25 -4.26
N LEU A 101 0.28 -3.43 -4.64
CA LEU A 101 -0.90 -3.81 -5.42
C LEU A 101 -0.83 -3.22 -6.83
N ALA A 102 -0.41 -1.96 -6.95
CA ALA A 102 -0.16 -1.31 -8.23
C ALA A 102 0.94 -0.25 -8.09
N PHE A 103 1.79 -0.15 -9.10
CA PHE A 103 2.89 0.80 -9.18
C PHE A 103 2.66 1.76 -10.35
N PRO A 104 2.78 3.08 -10.15
CA PRO A 104 2.57 4.08 -11.19
C PRO A 104 3.80 4.16 -12.09
N VAL A 105 3.59 4.13 -13.40
CA VAL A 105 4.65 4.24 -14.41
C VAL A 105 4.23 5.27 -15.44
N ALA A 106 5.18 6.10 -15.92
CA ALA A 106 4.86 7.07 -16.96
C ALA A 106 4.32 6.36 -18.20
N SER A 107 3.26 6.92 -18.79
CA SER A 107 2.61 6.35 -19.97
C SER A 107 2.48 7.41 -21.06
N GLY A 108 2.80 7.04 -22.30
CA GLY A 108 2.74 7.94 -23.45
C GLY A 108 1.33 8.52 -23.68
N HIS A 109 0.29 7.77 -23.29
CA HIS A 109 -1.10 8.23 -23.26
C HIS A 109 -1.67 8.10 -21.84
N GLY A 110 -2.65 8.95 -21.50
CA GLY A 110 -3.28 8.91 -20.17
C GLY A 110 -2.38 9.38 -19.01
N THR A 111 -1.20 9.96 -19.32
CA THR A 111 -0.17 10.49 -18.41
C THR A 111 0.63 9.42 -17.66
N PHE A 112 -0.04 8.44 -17.05
CA PHE A 112 0.59 7.34 -16.34
C PHE A 112 -0.33 6.11 -16.32
N ALA A 113 0.25 4.95 -16.01
CA ALA A 113 -0.48 3.71 -15.81
C ALA A 113 -0.26 3.15 -14.40
N TYR A 114 -1.31 2.58 -13.80
CA TYR A 114 -1.21 1.72 -12.62
C TYR A 114 -0.83 0.32 -13.08
N VAL A 115 0.46 0.00 -13.04
CA VAL A 115 0.99 -1.29 -13.47
C VAL A 115 0.83 -2.31 -12.34
N THR A 116 0.35 -3.50 -12.65
CA THR A 116 0.34 -4.67 -11.77
C THR A 116 0.73 -5.93 -12.54
N CYS A 117 0.85 -7.08 -11.87
CA CYS A 117 1.26 -8.34 -12.52
C CYS A 117 0.57 -9.58 -11.91
N PRO A 118 0.58 -10.72 -12.63
CA PRO A 118 0.08 -11.99 -12.10
C PRO A 118 0.59 -12.35 -10.71
N LEU A 119 1.88 -12.13 -10.40
CA LEU A 119 2.45 -12.43 -9.08
C LEU A 119 1.86 -11.56 -7.95
N VAL A 120 1.57 -10.28 -8.22
CA VAL A 120 0.82 -9.43 -7.28
C VAL A 120 -0.55 -10.04 -7.00
N LEU A 121 -1.27 -10.45 -8.04
CA LEU A 121 -2.60 -11.05 -7.92
C LEU A 121 -2.58 -12.40 -7.19
N LYS A 122 -1.56 -13.24 -7.40
CA LYS A 122 -1.35 -14.49 -6.64
C LYS A 122 -1.19 -14.20 -5.14
N ARG A 123 -0.44 -13.16 -4.79
CA ARG A 123 -0.23 -12.76 -3.39
C ARG A 123 -1.51 -12.22 -2.79
N LEU A 124 -2.24 -11.38 -3.52
CA LEU A 124 -3.55 -10.86 -3.10
C LEU A 124 -4.55 -12.01 -2.89
N TYR A 125 -4.63 -12.96 -3.81
CA TYR A 125 -5.48 -14.16 -3.69
C TYR A 125 -5.19 -14.93 -2.39
N ARG A 126 -3.91 -15.22 -2.13
CA ARG A 126 -3.49 -15.93 -0.91
C ARG A 126 -3.82 -15.16 0.36
N ASP A 127 -3.64 -13.85 0.35
CA ASP A 127 -3.91 -13.01 1.50
C ASP A 127 -5.42 -12.86 1.73
N LEU A 128 -6.23 -12.83 0.66
CA LEU A 128 -7.70 -12.86 0.74
C LEU A 128 -8.21 -14.16 1.36
N GLN A 129 -7.59 -15.32 1.08
CA GLN A 129 -7.94 -16.61 1.72
C GLN A 129 -7.89 -16.57 3.25
N ALA A 130 -7.10 -15.66 3.82
CA ALA A 130 -6.99 -15.48 5.27
C ALA A 130 -8.04 -14.51 5.84
N THR A 131 -9.01 -14.05 5.04
CA THR A 131 -10.00 -13.03 5.43
C THR A 131 -11.43 -13.55 5.31
N THR A 132 -12.37 -12.95 6.05
CA THR A 132 -13.80 -13.27 5.92
C THR A 132 -14.42 -12.83 4.60
N VAL A 133 -13.74 -11.93 3.89
CA VAL A 133 -14.08 -11.49 2.54
C VAL A 133 -14.05 -12.67 1.55
N PHE A 134 -13.17 -13.66 1.75
CA PHE A 134 -12.98 -14.76 0.80
C PHE A 134 -14.28 -15.49 0.44
N ASP A 135 -14.98 -16.01 1.47
CA ASP A 135 -16.19 -16.82 1.29
C ASP A 135 -17.35 -16.03 0.67
N LYS A 136 -17.38 -14.71 0.89
CA LYS A 136 -18.43 -13.81 0.41
C LYS A 136 -18.18 -13.28 -1.01
N THR A 137 -16.95 -13.42 -1.52
CA THR A 137 -16.55 -12.89 -2.83
C THR A 137 -16.12 -13.95 -3.83
N GLN A 138 -16.64 -15.18 -3.71
CA GLN A 138 -16.16 -16.32 -4.50
C GLN A 138 -16.07 -16.04 -6.01
N LYS A 139 -17.05 -15.33 -6.60
CA LYS A 139 -17.01 -14.96 -8.02
C LYS A 139 -15.78 -14.12 -8.39
N VAL A 140 -15.42 -13.15 -7.55
CA VAL A 140 -14.24 -12.29 -7.77
C VAL A 140 -12.97 -13.09 -7.49
N ILE A 141 -12.97 -13.95 -6.47
CA ILE A 141 -11.85 -14.85 -6.16
C ILE A 141 -11.53 -15.77 -7.35
N ASP A 142 -12.54 -16.33 -8.01
CA ASP A 142 -12.37 -17.17 -9.20
C ASP A 142 -11.76 -16.38 -10.37
N VAL A 143 -12.21 -15.13 -10.56
CA VAL A 143 -11.64 -14.20 -11.54
C VAL A 143 -10.18 -13.87 -11.21
N ILE A 144 -9.85 -13.55 -9.95
CA ILE A 144 -8.47 -13.31 -9.52
C ILE A 144 -7.60 -14.52 -9.83
N ALA A 145 -8.04 -15.73 -9.49
CA ALA A 145 -7.30 -16.96 -9.77
C ALA A 145 -7.05 -17.14 -11.27
N LYS A 146 -8.06 -16.94 -12.12
CA LYS A 146 -7.93 -17.03 -13.58
C LYS A 146 -6.88 -16.06 -14.12
N ILE A 147 -6.96 -14.78 -13.73
CA ILE A 147 -6.03 -13.75 -14.21
C ILE A 147 -4.62 -13.97 -13.64
N ALA A 148 -4.52 -14.38 -12.38
CA ALA A 148 -3.25 -14.67 -11.72
C ALA A 148 -2.50 -15.84 -12.38
N ASP A 149 -3.19 -16.81 -12.97
CA ASP A 149 -2.56 -17.94 -13.66
C ASP A 149 -2.12 -17.63 -15.10
N MET A 150 -2.44 -16.43 -15.62
CA MET A 150 -2.01 -16.02 -16.94
C MET A 150 -0.48 -15.88 -17.03
N LYS A 151 0.07 -16.31 -18.16
CA LYS A 151 1.49 -16.16 -18.50
C LYS A 151 1.62 -15.13 -19.60
N LEU A 152 1.86 -13.89 -19.21
CA LEU A 152 2.07 -12.79 -20.15
C LEU A 152 3.54 -12.76 -20.59
N GLN A 153 3.77 -12.47 -21.87
CA GLN A 153 5.09 -12.12 -22.37
C GLN A 153 5.45 -10.69 -21.93
N ASN A 154 6.75 -10.35 -21.93
CA ASN A 154 7.21 -9.05 -21.42
C ASN A 154 6.66 -7.85 -22.19
N ASP A 155 6.37 -8.01 -23.48
CA ASP A 155 5.82 -7.00 -24.38
C ASP A 155 4.29 -7.12 -24.54
N CYS A 156 3.62 -7.85 -23.65
CA CYS A 156 2.15 -8.03 -23.66
C CYS A 156 1.51 -7.60 -22.34
N GLY A 157 0.28 -7.10 -22.42
CA GLY A 157 -0.50 -6.74 -21.24
C GLY A 157 -2.01 -6.73 -21.46
N LEU A 158 -2.76 -6.59 -20.37
CA LEU A 158 -4.21 -6.45 -20.39
C LEU A 158 -4.60 -5.09 -19.85
N VAL A 159 -5.57 -4.45 -20.48
CA VAL A 159 -6.11 -3.16 -20.06
C VAL A 159 -7.62 -3.24 -19.84
N TYR A 160 -8.14 -2.34 -19.00
CA TYR A 160 -9.58 -2.16 -18.82
C TYR A 160 -10.27 -1.79 -20.14
N TYR A 161 -11.54 -2.15 -20.31
CA TYR A 161 -12.25 -1.95 -21.59
C TYR A 161 -12.39 -0.47 -22.02
N GLU A 162 -12.45 0.47 -21.07
CA GLU A 162 -12.45 1.93 -21.33
C GLU A 162 -11.09 2.57 -21.03
N SER A 163 -10.01 1.81 -21.18
CA SER A 163 -8.67 2.32 -20.95
C SER A 163 -8.37 3.54 -21.84
N ILE A 164 -7.64 4.52 -21.29
CA ILE A 164 -7.20 5.73 -22.00
C ILE A 164 -5.69 5.76 -22.23
N ILE A 165 -4.96 4.73 -21.81
CA ILE A 165 -3.48 4.69 -21.81
C ILE A 165 -2.88 4.08 -23.09
N TRP A 166 -3.71 3.75 -24.07
CA TRP A 166 -3.32 3.07 -25.30
C TRP A 166 -3.51 3.97 -26.52
N GLU A 167 -2.68 3.72 -27.54
CA GLU A 167 -2.80 4.34 -28.85
C GLU A 167 -3.96 3.68 -29.62
N ASN A 168 -4.93 4.50 -30.04
CA ASN A 168 -6.09 4.04 -30.80
C ASN A 168 -5.78 4.12 -32.31
N ASN A 169 -5.00 3.16 -32.82
CA ASN A 169 -4.81 2.93 -34.24
C ASN A 169 -5.50 1.62 -34.66
N GLU A 170 -6.17 1.63 -35.82
CA GLU A 170 -6.96 0.48 -36.34
C GLU A 170 -6.13 -0.81 -36.47
N ASP A 171 -4.80 -0.69 -36.62
CA ASP A 171 -3.89 -1.81 -36.89
C ASP A 171 -3.11 -2.32 -35.66
N SER A 172 -3.04 -1.58 -34.55
CA SER A 172 -2.33 -2.06 -33.34
C SER A 172 -2.78 -1.38 -32.05
N LYS A 173 -3.13 -2.19 -31.05
CA LYS A 173 -3.42 -1.76 -29.69
C LYS A 173 -2.14 -1.77 -28.85
N LYS A 174 -1.55 -0.61 -28.60
CA LYS A 174 -0.29 -0.51 -27.83
C LYS A 174 -0.38 0.51 -26.72
N VAL A 175 0.26 0.21 -25.59
CA VAL A 175 0.55 1.13 -24.49
C VAL A 175 2.05 1.37 -24.49
N ILE A 176 2.48 2.61 -24.31
CA ILE A 176 3.90 2.96 -24.18
C ILE A 176 4.15 3.25 -22.70
N LEU A 177 4.86 2.35 -22.00
CA LEU A 177 5.24 2.51 -20.59
C LEU A 177 6.71 2.89 -20.51
N GLU A 178 7.03 4.08 -20.00
CA GLU A 178 8.35 4.71 -20.16
C GLU A 178 8.80 4.70 -21.63
N GLU A 179 9.75 3.81 -21.96
CA GLU A 179 10.31 3.61 -23.30
C GLU A 179 9.88 2.27 -23.94
N PHE A 180 9.01 1.50 -23.28
CA PHE A 180 8.64 0.15 -23.72
C PHE A 180 7.26 0.13 -24.38
N ASP A 181 7.22 -0.45 -25.59
CA ASP A 181 5.98 -0.81 -26.27
C ASP A 181 5.38 -2.09 -25.65
N VAL A 182 4.15 -1.99 -25.16
CA VAL A 182 3.35 -3.12 -24.66
C VAL A 182 2.14 -3.32 -25.56
N LYS A 183 2.05 -4.47 -26.22
CA LYS A 183 0.85 -4.89 -26.96
C LYS A 183 -0.24 -5.22 -25.96
N VAL A 184 -1.42 -4.63 -26.13
CA VAL A 184 -2.51 -4.79 -25.15
C VAL A 184 -3.75 -5.41 -25.74
N GLU A 185 -4.40 -6.23 -24.93
CA GLU A 185 -5.71 -6.79 -25.23
C GLU A 185 -6.71 -6.39 -24.14
N HIS A 186 -8.00 -6.45 -24.48
CA HIS A 186 -9.06 -6.36 -23.49
C HIS A 186 -9.47 -7.76 -23.08
N GLU A 187 -9.48 -8.01 -21.78
CA GLU A 187 -10.03 -9.24 -21.19
C GLU A 187 -11.18 -8.87 -20.25
N GLN A 188 -12.34 -9.50 -20.45
CA GLN A 188 -13.55 -9.18 -19.68
C GLN A 188 -13.37 -9.47 -18.19
N ASP A 189 -12.73 -10.60 -17.86
CA ASP A 189 -12.47 -10.98 -16.47
C ASP A 189 -11.46 -10.04 -15.80
N PHE A 190 -10.48 -9.53 -16.55
CA PHE A 190 -9.60 -8.48 -16.05
C PHE A 190 -10.38 -7.19 -15.77
N SER A 191 -11.32 -6.81 -16.65
CA SER A 191 -12.16 -5.63 -16.41
C SER A 191 -13.05 -5.77 -15.17
N ASN A 192 -13.63 -6.96 -14.96
CA ASN A 192 -14.42 -7.26 -13.76
C ASN A 192 -13.56 -7.18 -12.47
N LEU A 193 -12.32 -7.66 -12.54
CA LEU A 193 -11.36 -7.55 -11.44
C LEU A 193 -11.02 -6.08 -11.14
N VAL A 194 -10.77 -5.30 -12.18
CA VAL A 194 -10.46 -3.87 -12.08
C VAL A 194 -11.60 -3.08 -11.43
N ASP A 195 -12.86 -3.37 -11.79
CA ASP A 195 -14.03 -2.77 -11.15
C ASP A 195 -14.08 -3.08 -9.65
N TRP A 196 -13.79 -4.32 -9.26
CA TRP A 196 -13.73 -4.71 -7.86
C TRP A 196 -12.60 -4.00 -7.11
N ILE A 197 -11.36 -4.02 -7.66
CA ILE A 197 -10.20 -3.35 -7.05
C ILE A 197 -10.48 -1.86 -6.87
N ALA A 198 -11.07 -1.20 -7.86
CA ALA A 198 -11.44 0.22 -7.78
C ALA A 198 -12.43 0.46 -6.63
N LYS A 199 -13.49 -0.34 -6.54
CA LYS A 199 -14.54 -0.21 -5.50
C LYS A 199 -13.95 -0.35 -4.09
N VAL A 200 -13.09 -1.35 -3.88
CA VAL A 200 -12.52 -1.62 -2.54
C VAL A 200 -11.37 -0.69 -2.17
N SER A 201 -10.59 -0.22 -3.16
CA SER A 201 -9.49 0.73 -2.93
C SER A 201 -10.01 2.13 -2.64
N PHE A 202 -11.10 2.53 -3.29
CA PHE A 202 -11.64 3.88 -3.28
C PHE A 202 -13.13 3.92 -2.91
N PRO A 203 -13.52 3.45 -1.72
CA PRO A 203 -14.92 3.41 -1.32
C PRO A 203 -15.53 4.81 -1.30
N GLN A 204 -16.69 4.97 -1.95
CA GLN A 204 -17.42 6.24 -2.09
C GLN A 204 -16.69 7.36 -2.88
N ASP A 205 -15.51 7.10 -3.44
CA ASP A 205 -14.78 8.06 -4.28
C ASP A 205 -14.82 7.64 -5.76
N LYS A 206 -15.91 8.02 -6.44
CA LYS A 206 -16.11 7.71 -7.86
C LYS A 206 -15.03 8.29 -8.76
N ILE A 207 -14.44 9.43 -8.39
CA ILE A 207 -13.41 10.09 -9.21
C ILE A 207 -12.14 9.24 -9.20
N SER A 208 -11.68 8.82 -8.01
CA SER A 208 -10.52 7.92 -7.90
C SER A 208 -10.79 6.55 -8.52
N GLN A 209 -12.02 6.02 -8.40
CA GLN A 209 -12.40 4.78 -9.09
C GLN A 209 -12.23 4.91 -10.60
N THR A 210 -12.84 5.92 -11.23
CA THR A 210 -12.70 6.16 -12.68
C THR A 210 -11.23 6.35 -13.08
N MET A 211 -10.49 7.18 -12.33
CA MET A 211 -9.08 7.43 -12.61
C MET A 211 -8.23 6.15 -12.63
N PHE A 212 -8.45 5.25 -11.66
CA PHE A 212 -7.78 3.96 -11.59
C PHE A 212 -8.15 3.05 -12.75
N LYS A 213 -9.46 2.88 -13.00
CA LYS A 213 -9.95 1.96 -14.04
C LYS A 213 -9.45 2.31 -15.42
N GLU A 214 -9.44 3.59 -15.78
CA GLU A 214 -8.98 4.06 -17.09
C GLU A 214 -7.46 3.85 -17.32
N ARG A 215 -6.68 3.64 -16.25
CA ARG A 215 -5.20 3.66 -16.27
C ARG A 215 -4.53 2.38 -15.79
N VAL A 216 -5.28 1.37 -15.37
CA VAL A 216 -4.68 0.12 -14.90
C VAL A 216 -4.27 -0.79 -16.07
N ILE A 217 -3.10 -1.41 -15.92
CA ILE A 217 -2.57 -2.39 -16.87
C ILE A 217 -1.96 -3.57 -16.10
N LEU A 218 -2.29 -4.79 -16.55
CA LEU A 218 -1.61 -6.00 -16.14
C LEU A 218 -0.47 -6.28 -17.12
N VAL A 219 0.75 -6.44 -16.62
CA VAL A 219 1.93 -6.83 -17.41
C VAL A 219 2.54 -8.12 -16.86
N SER A 220 3.55 -8.66 -17.52
CA SER A 220 4.35 -9.78 -16.98
C SER A 220 4.98 -9.49 -15.62
N ASP A 221 5.32 -10.55 -14.87
CA ASP A 221 6.00 -10.42 -13.58
C ASP A 221 7.38 -9.75 -13.74
N GLU A 222 8.09 -10.05 -14.83
CA GLU A 222 9.40 -9.49 -15.17
C GLU A 222 9.33 -8.01 -15.55
N ALA A 223 8.32 -7.59 -16.32
CA ALA A 223 8.11 -6.18 -16.64
C ALA A 223 7.75 -5.38 -15.37
N PHE A 224 6.87 -5.91 -14.53
CA PHE A 224 6.53 -5.28 -13.25
C PHE A 224 7.75 -5.18 -12.33
N GLN A 225 8.56 -6.24 -12.24
CA GLN A 225 9.83 -6.24 -11.52
C GLN A 225 10.75 -5.11 -11.99
N TYR A 226 10.89 -4.93 -13.31
CA TYR A 226 11.68 -3.86 -13.89
C TYR A 226 11.16 -2.49 -13.46
N PHE A 227 9.87 -2.21 -13.69
CA PHE A 227 9.31 -0.89 -13.38
C PHE A 227 9.41 -0.54 -11.90
N VAL A 228 9.10 -1.47 -11.01
CA VAL A 228 9.13 -1.23 -9.56
C VAL A 228 10.55 -0.99 -9.02
N THR A 229 11.57 -1.47 -9.72
CA THR A 229 12.98 -1.27 -9.34
C THR A 229 13.61 -0.06 -10.02
N MET A 230 13.22 0.26 -11.25
CA MET A 230 13.86 1.29 -12.07
C MET A 230 13.10 2.62 -12.10
N CYS A 231 11.79 2.63 -11.86
CA CYS A 231 10.93 3.82 -11.97
C CYS A 231 10.56 4.42 -10.61
N SER A 232 11.31 4.11 -9.55
CA SER A 232 11.14 4.78 -8.26
C SER A 232 11.72 6.20 -8.30
N GLU A 233 11.14 7.12 -7.53
CA GLU A 233 11.59 8.51 -7.49
C GLU A 233 12.93 8.61 -6.75
N VAL A 234 13.99 9.07 -7.43
CA VAL A 234 15.29 9.36 -6.79
C VAL A 234 15.54 10.87 -6.85
N VAL A 235 15.60 11.50 -5.68
CA VAL A 235 15.68 12.95 -5.54
C VAL A 235 17.00 13.35 -4.90
N PRO A 236 17.88 14.09 -5.61
CA PRO A 236 19.05 14.69 -4.99
C PRO A 236 18.62 15.84 -4.08
N ARG A 237 19.17 15.87 -2.87
CA ARG A 237 18.94 16.91 -1.87
C ARG A 237 20.25 17.55 -1.45
N ILE A 238 20.17 18.85 -1.17
CA ILE A 238 21.30 19.64 -0.71
C ILE A 238 20.96 20.41 0.56
N ARG A 239 21.99 20.71 1.37
CA ARG A 239 21.92 21.77 2.38
C ARG A 239 22.75 22.96 1.92
N ILE A 240 22.13 24.13 1.89
CA ILE A 240 22.80 25.38 1.53
C ILE A 240 23.36 26.03 2.79
N LYS A 241 24.63 26.45 2.73
CA LYS A 241 25.27 27.21 3.81
C LYS A 241 24.68 28.61 3.89
N GLU A 242 24.27 29.00 5.09
CA GLU A 242 23.63 30.29 5.36
C GLU A 242 24.53 31.47 4.98
N GLY A 243 23.96 32.52 4.38
CA GLY A 243 24.65 33.75 4.01
C GLY A 243 25.50 33.72 2.73
N VAL A 244 25.85 32.54 2.20
CA VAL A 244 26.74 32.42 1.02
C VAL A 244 26.10 31.80 -0.22
N LYS A 245 24.89 31.22 -0.11
CA LYS A 245 24.15 30.57 -1.21
C LYS A 245 24.95 29.48 -1.95
N ILE A 246 25.85 28.79 -1.26
CA ILE A 246 26.65 27.67 -1.77
C ILE A 246 26.29 26.41 -0.96
N VAL A 247 26.36 25.24 -1.60
CA VAL A 247 26.15 23.94 -0.94
C VAL A 247 27.19 23.75 0.17
N GLU A 248 26.73 23.34 1.35
CA GLU A 248 27.62 22.99 2.45
C GLU A 248 28.41 21.72 2.11
N GLN A 249 29.69 21.69 2.48
CA GLN A 249 30.57 20.56 2.16
C GLN A 249 30.02 19.25 2.75
N GLY A 250 29.85 18.23 1.91
CA GLY A 250 29.31 16.92 2.30
C GLY A 250 27.78 16.87 2.44
N ALA A 251 27.06 17.95 2.15
CA ALA A 251 25.60 18.01 2.27
C ALA A 251 24.90 17.92 0.90
N LEU A 252 25.26 16.91 0.11
CA LEU A 252 24.56 16.45 -1.08
C LEU A 252 24.32 14.95 -0.91
N TRP A 253 23.08 14.50 -1.06
CA TRP A 253 22.71 13.08 -0.93
C TRP A 253 21.47 12.77 -1.79
N ASN A 254 21.30 11.51 -2.17
CA ASN A 254 20.14 11.01 -2.90
C ASN A 254 19.17 10.31 -1.95
N GLU A 255 17.89 10.67 -2.04
CA GLU A 255 16.79 10.01 -1.34
C GLU A 255 15.86 9.32 -2.33
N GLU A 256 15.51 8.08 -2.04
CA GLU A 256 14.55 7.31 -2.82
C GLU A 256 13.15 7.37 -2.20
N TYR A 257 12.14 7.50 -3.04
CA TYR A 257 10.74 7.59 -2.65
C TYR A 257 9.89 6.59 -3.44
N LEU A 258 8.90 6.01 -2.75
CA LEU A 258 7.80 5.33 -3.40
C LEU A 258 6.93 6.40 -4.07
N PRO A 259 6.68 6.33 -5.39
CA PRO A 259 6.00 7.42 -6.09
C PRO A 259 4.57 7.67 -5.62
N VAL A 260 4.10 8.90 -5.79
CA VAL A 260 2.67 9.24 -5.70
C VAL A 260 1.85 8.34 -6.63
N GLU A 261 0.61 8.03 -6.27
CA GLU A 261 -0.28 7.07 -6.94
C GLU A 261 0.06 5.58 -6.71
N SER A 262 1.13 5.24 -5.99
CA SER A 262 1.37 3.85 -5.57
C SER A 262 0.25 3.32 -4.67
N ILE A 263 -0.20 2.09 -4.95
CA ILE A 263 -1.21 1.38 -4.17
C ILE A 263 -0.59 0.15 -3.53
N LEU A 264 -0.77 0.00 -2.22
CA LEU A 264 -0.32 -1.15 -1.44
C LEU A 264 -1.50 -1.74 -0.67
N TYR A 265 -1.36 -2.98 -0.21
CA TYR A 265 -2.36 -3.63 0.63
C TYR A 265 -1.71 -4.47 1.73
N GLY A 266 -2.41 -4.63 2.85
CA GLY A 266 -2.03 -5.57 3.91
C GLY A 266 -3.25 -6.11 4.63
N ILE A 267 -3.05 -7.01 5.60
CA ILE A 267 -4.09 -7.62 6.41
C ILE A 267 -4.06 -7.02 7.81
N ILE A 268 -5.22 -6.76 8.37
CA ILE A 268 -5.42 -6.45 9.78
C ILE A 268 -6.22 -7.56 10.46
N TRP A 269 -5.76 -7.98 11.63
CA TRP A 269 -6.46 -8.96 12.47
C TRP A 269 -6.30 -8.63 13.95
N CYS A 270 -7.04 -9.34 14.78
CA CYS A 270 -6.91 -9.28 16.23
C CYS A 270 -6.48 -10.64 16.78
N ASP A 271 -5.42 -10.65 17.58
CA ASP A 271 -5.06 -11.79 18.41
C ASP A 271 -5.81 -11.75 19.76
N PRO A 272 -5.99 -12.90 20.43
CA PRO A 272 -6.59 -12.93 21.75
C PRO A 272 -5.81 -12.08 22.76
N SER A 273 -6.51 -11.46 23.71
CA SER A 273 -5.91 -10.76 24.85
C SER A 273 -6.14 -11.60 26.12
N PRO A 274 -5.24 -11.56 27.13
CA PRO A 274 -5.40 -12.37 28.35
C PRO A 274 -6.75 -12.19 29.06
N ASN A 275 -7.39 -11.03 28.91
CA ASN A 275 -8.60 -10.66 29.63
C ASN A 275 -9.88 -10.66 28.79
N LEU A 276 -9.79 -10.93 27.48
CA LEU A 276 -10.95 -10.87 26.56
C LEU A 276 -10.89 -12.00 25.53
N SER A 277 -12.04 -12.62 25.26
CA SER A 277 -12.12 -13.60 24.18
C SER A 277 -11.85 -12.94 22.83
N LYS A 278 -11.41 -13.73 21.84
CA LYS A 278 -11.10 -13.24 20.49
C LYS A 278 -12.28 -12.50 19.84
N GLN A 279 -13.52 -12.93 20.09
CA GLN A 279 -14.73 -12.31 19.55
C GLN A 279 -15.02 -10.94 20.18
N GLU A 280 -14.81 -10.80 21.49
CA GLU A 280 -15.02 -9.55 22.21
C GLU A 280 -13.96 -8.50 21.85
N VAL A 281 -12.70 -8.93 21.76
CA VAL A 281 -11.60 -8.09 21.25
C VAL A 281 -11.94 -7.61 19.85
N HIS A 282 -12.36 -8.51 18.97
CA HIS A 282 -12.69 -8.16 17.59
C HIS A 282 -13.80 -7.11 17.49
N LYS A 283 -14.97 -7.37 18.10
CA LYS A 283 -16.12 -6.45 18.07
C LYS A 283 -15.77 -5.06 18.59
N ARG A 284 -14.90 -5.00 19.61
CA ARG A 284 -14.44 -3.74 20.21
C ARG A 284 -13.41 -3.03 19.33
N LEU A 285 -12.43 -3.75 18.80
CA LEU A 285 -11.25 -3.16 18.15
C LEU A 285 -11.45 -2.91 16.66
N MET A 286 -12.26 -3.68 15.96
CA MET A 286 -12.34 -3.61 14.50
C MET A 286 -13.34 -2.57 13.98
N LYS A 287 -14.25 -2.09 14.83
CA LYS A 287 -15.26 -1.07 14.48
C LYS A 287 -14.68 0.18 13.79
N PRO A 288 -13.54 0.76 14.22
CA PRO A 288 -12.97 1.96 13.58
C PRO A 288 -12.42 1.73 12.17
N PHE A 289 -12.13 0.48 11.80
CA PHE A 289 -11.54 0.08 10.52
C PHE A 289 -12.61 -0.15 9.45
N SER A 290 -13.60 0.75 9.40
CA SER A 290 -14.74 0.73 8.46
C SER A 290 -14.75 1.94 7.54
N ASN A 291 -14.19 3.06 7.99
CA ASN A 291 -14.14 4.30 7.23
C ASN A 291 -12.73 4.52 6.66
N GLN A 292 -12.66 5.13 5.47
CA GLN A 292 -11.37 5.60 4.98
C GLN A 292 -10.78 6.67 5.91
N ILE A 293 -9.46 6.67 6.04
CA ILE A 293 -8.71 7.62 6.86
C ILE A 293 -7.52 8.18 6.08
N PHE A 294 -7.02 9.33 6.51
CA PHE A 294 -5.83 9.94 5.93
C PHE A 294 -4.70 9.93 6.95
N LEU A 295 -3.55 9.42 6.53
CA LEU A 295 -2.39 9.15 7.35
C LEU A 295 -1.16 9.86 6.80
N GLN A 296 -0.16 9.97 7.67
CA GLN A 296 1.19 10.39 7.34
C GLN A 296 2.14 9.23 7.66
N ILE A 297 2.72 8.60 6.64
CA ILE A 297 3.59 7.43 6.77
C ILE A 297 5.02 7.76 6.30
N GLY A 298 6.00 7.36 7.10
CA GLY A 298 7.41 7.51 6.77
C GLY A 298 8.03 8.83 7.25
N GLY A 299 9.22 9.13 6.74
CA GLY A 299 9.96 10.35 7.03
C GLY A 299 9.57 11.52 6.12
N ASN A 300 10.28 12.65 6.27
CA ASN A 300 10.15 13.82 5.39
C ASN A 300 8.74 14.47 5.39
N ALA A 301 7.97 14.31 6.46
CA ALA A 301 6.64 14.89 6.61
C ALA A 301 6.62 16.41 6.45
N THR A 302 7.63 17.12 6.99
CA THR A 302 7.74 18.59 6.94
C THR A 302 8.06 19.14 5.55
N VAL A 303 8.44 18.27 4.60
CA VAL A 303 8.66 18.61 3.18
C VAL A 303 7.62 17.94 2.27
N GLY A 304 6.44 17.64 2.83
CA GLY A 304 5.25 17.23 2.09
C GLY A 304 5.25 15.79 1.58
N LYS A 305 6.06 14.90 2.17
CA LYS A 305 6.15 13.47 1.81
C LYS A 305 5.28 12.62 2.72
N GLY A 306 4.83 11.45 2.26
CA GLY A 306 4.20 10.43 3.10
C GLY A 306 2.67 10.53 3.33
N ARG A 307 1.97 11.49 2.72
CA ARG A 307 0.50 11.55 2.75
C ARG A 307 -0.10 10.31 2.08
N VAL A 308 -0.89 9.55 2.82
CA VAL A 308 -1.51 8.29 2.37
C VAL A 308 -2.99 8.29 2.72
N ARG A 309 -3.82 7.87 1.78
CA ARG A 309 -5.20 7.46 2.04
C ARG A 309 -5.22 5.98 2.40
N CYS A 310 -5.84 5.62 3.51
CA CYS A 310 -6.03 4.23 3.94
C CYS A 310 -7.52 3.87 3.90
N SER A 311 -7.88 2.86 3.12
CA SER A 311 -9.23 2.27 3.06
C SER A 311 -9.21 0.85 3.61
N TYR A 312 -10.40 0.32 3.96
CA TYR A 312 -10.55 -1.01 4.55
C TYR A 312 -11.63 -1.76 3.79
N VAL A 313 -11.34 -2.99 3.39
CA VAL A 313 -12.25 -3.81 2.58
C VAL A 313 -13.37 -4.34 3.48
N GLN A 314 -14.56 -3.74 3.37
CA GLN A 314 -15.74 -4.18 4.11
C GLN A 314 -16.53 -5.22 3.33
N GLU A 315 -17.32 -6.02 4.05
CA GLU A 315 -18.25 -6.97 3.43
C GLU A 315 -19.28 -6.28 2.52
N GLU A 316 -19.73 -5.09 2.90
CA GLU A 316 -20.69 -4.28 2.11
C GLU A 316 -20.06 -3.68 0.84
N SER A 317 -18.73 -3.69 0.75
CA SER A 317 -17.97 -3.23 -0.42
C SER A 317 -17.80 -4.33 -1.47
N LEU A 318 -18.18 -5.57 -1.16
CA LEU A 318 -18.17 -6.73 -2.05
C LEU A 318 -19.44 -6.78 -2.92
#